data_AF-A0A9E2IWK0-F1
#
_entry.id   AF-A0A9E2IWK0-F1
#
_cell.length_a   1.000
_cell.length_b   1.000
_cell.length_c   1.000
_cell.angle_alpha   90.00
_cell.angle_beta   90.00
_cell.angle_gamma   90.00
#
_symmetry.space_group_name_H-M   'P 1'
#
loop_
_entity.id
_entity.type
_entity.pdbx_description
1 polymer ?
#
loop_
_entity_poly.entity_id
_entity_poly.type
_entity_poly.pdbx_seq_one_letter_code
_entity_poly.pdbx_strand_id
1 'polypeptide(L)'
;MKAEELILKAKAEGRSALTEAESNEVLRQYGVPVVEEKIAATPEEAASVAEGMGFPVVLKGLGAKLTHKTERGLVRLNLKDADEVRRAAQQVAASAGADLEGYLLQPMLAGRREFVAGLFCDPQFGPVVMFGLGGVFTEALDDVAFRVAPIDEKEASGMIDELRSRKLLGPFRGEEAAARDRLVLALTGLSRLGMELPDVTEADVNPLIVGPDGRVTAVDALIVLGDRPSAKDVPPPIDPRAIAKLFYPRSIAFVGASGTLGKWGYRLFCNVVAGGFAGPLYLVNPKGGRIAGRQAFKSVAEIPGPVDLAVVTIPAPKVLELIPQFKEK
;
A
#
# COMPACT_ATOMS: atom_id res chain seq x y z
N MET A 1 -2.09 16.87 -22.97
CA MET A 1 -2.56 15.52 -23.38
C MET A 1 -3.33 14.93 -22.23
N LYS A 2 -4.38 14.16 -22.48
CA LYS A 2 -5.08 13.46 -21.39
C LYS A 2 -4.21 12.33 -20.83
N ALA A 3 -4.43 11.94 -19.57
CA ALA A 3 -3.68 10.87 -18.93
C ALA A 3 -3.67 9.56 -19.73
N GLU A 4 -4.80 9.15 -20.30
CA GLU A 4 -4.93 7.95 -21.13
C GLU A 4 -4.03 8.01 -22.37
N GLU A 5 -3.94 9.17 -23.02
CA GLU A 5 -3.11 9.37 -24.22
C GLU A 5 -1.61 9.23 -23.89
N LEU A 6 -1.19 9.75 -22.73
CA LEU A 6 0.19 9.61 -22.25
C LEU A 6 0.55 8.14 -21.99
N ILE A 7 -0.36 7.41 -21.34
CA ILE A 7 -0.19 5.97 -21.07
C ILE A 7 -0.15 5.17 -22.38
N LEU A 8 -1.08 5.42 -23.30
CA LEU A 8 -1.12 4.73 -24.59
C LEU A 8 0.16 4.99 -25.40
N LYS A 9 0.65 6.23 -25.43
CA LYS A 9 1.92 6.59 -26.05
C LYS A 9 3.08 5.81 -25.42
N ALA A 10 3.17 5.79 -24.09
CA ALA A 10 4.21 5.09 -23.37
C ALA A 10 4.22 3.58 -23.66
N LYS A 11 3.04 2.96 -23.66
CA LYS A 11 2.88 1.54 -24.00
C LYS A 11 3.24 1.26 -25.46
N ALA A 12 2.85 2.13 -26.39
CA ALA A 12 3.21 1.99 -27.81
C ALA A 12 4.72 2.07 -28.05
N GLU A 13 5.43 2.83 -27.21
CA GLU A 13 6.90 2.91 -27.17
C GLU A 13 7.56 1.73 -26.41
N GLY A 14 6.76 0.78 -25.91
CA GLY A 14 7.24 -0.39 -25.15
C GLY A 14 7.73 -0.07 -23.74
N ARG A 15 7.34 1.07 -23.17
CA ARG A 15 7.76 1.50 -21.83
C ARG A 15 6.88 0.88 -20.76
N SER A 16 7.52 0.45 -19.66
CA SER A 16 6.86 -0.05 -18.45
C SER A 16 6.63 1.03 -17.40
N ALA A 17 6.98 2.29 -17.70
CA ALA A 17 6.77 3.43 -16.81
C ALA A 17 6.65 4.73 -17.61
N LEU A 18 5.98 5.70 -17.00
CA LEU A 18 5.98 7.08 -17.47
C LEU A 18 7.30 7.77 -17.07
N THR A 19 7.71 8.77 -17.85
CA THR A 19 8.76 9.70 -17.39
C THR A 19 8.24 10.50 -16.19
N GLU A 20 9.14 11.14 -15.44
CA GLU A 20 8.72 11.98 -14.29
C GLU A 20 7.77 13.11 -14.74
N ALA A 21 8.06 13.78 -15.87
CA ALA A 21 7.20 14.83 -16.40
C ALA A 21 5.81 14.31 -16.81
N GLU A 22 5.74 13.13 -17.45
CA GLU A 22 4.47 12.50 -17.79
C GLU A 22 3.72 12.05 -16.53
N SER A 23 4.42 11.52 -15.52
CA SER A 23 3.84 11.10 -14.25
C SER A 23 3.24 12.29 -13.51
N ASN A 24 3.99 13.39 -13.41
CA ASN A 24 3.58 14.65 -12.81
C ASN A 24 2.36 15.24 -13.52
N GLU A 25 2.32 15.18 -14.85
CA GLU A 25 1.18 15.65 -15.63
C GLU A 25 -0.07 14.80 -15.39
N VAL A 26 0.05 13.47 -15.36
CA VAL A 26 -1.07 12.58 -15.01
C VAL A 26 -1.57 12.90 -13.60
N LEU A 27 -0.68 12.94 -12.61
CA LEU A 27 -1.05 13.18 -11.21
C LEU A 27 -1.74 14.55 -11.00
N ARG A 28 -1.28 15.57 -11.72
CA ARG A 28 -1.90 16.91 -11.73
C ARG A 28 -3.36 16.86 -12.23
N GLN A 29 -3.66 16.05 -13.25
CA GLN A 29 -5.03 15.86 -13.75
C GLN A 29 -5.95 15.18 -12.73
N TYR A 30 -5.40 14.39 -11.80
CA TYR A 30 -6.13 13.73 -10.72
C TYR A 30 -6.21 14.55 -9.42
N GLY A 31 -5.63 15.76 -9.41
CA GLY A 31 -5.67 16.70 -8.28
C GLY A 31 -4.50 16.58 -7.29
N VAL A 32 -3.50 15.75 -7.59
CA VAL A 32 -2.28 15.69 -6.77
C VAL A 32 -1.50 16.99 -6.94
N PRO A 33 -1.09 17.65 -5.85
CA PRO A 33 -0.42 18.94 -5.90
C PRO A 33 1.04 18.77 -6.32
N VAL A 34 1.33 18.72 -7.61
CA VAL A 34 2.71 18.56 -8.10
C VAL A 34 3.40 19.91 -8.27
N VAL A 35 4.71 19.96 -8.00
CA VAL A 35 5.55 21.14 -8.21
C VAL A 35 5.51 21.61 -9.66
N GLU A 36 5.67 22.91 -9.85
CA GLU A 36 5.86 23.47 -11.19
C GLU A 36 7.22 23.05 -11.73
N GLU A 37 7.24 22.62 -12.99
CA GLU A 37 8.46 22.16 -13.65
C GLU A 37 8.51 22.65 -15.08
N LYS A 38 9.72 22.75 -15.62
CA LYS A 38 9.95 23.00 -17.04
C LYS A 38 11.03 22.06 -17.55
N ILE A 39 10.90 21.70 -18.82
CA ILE A 39 11.86 20.84 -19.52
C ILE A 39 12.78 21.72 -20.34
N ALA A 40 14.05 21.35 -20.40
CA ALA A 40 15.05 21.92 -21.28
C ALA A 40 15.80 20.80 -22.02
N ALA A 41 16.15 21.02 -23.28
CA ALA A 41 16.90 20.05 -24.09
C ALA A 41 18.42 20.20 -23.94
N THR A 42 18.91 21.40 -23.61
CA THR A 42 20.36 21.69 -23.54
C THR A 42 20.76 22.34 -22.21
N PRO A 43 22.06 22.25 -21.82
CA PRO A 43 22.58 22.98 -20.66
C PRO A 43 22.31 24.49 -20.71
N GLU A 44 22.39 25.10 -21.89
CA GLU A 44 22.13 26.52 -22.11
C GLU A 44 20.66 26.87 -21.92
N GLU A 45 19.76 26.06 -22.46
CA GLU A 45 18.32 26.22 -22.26
C GLU A 45 17.95 26.01 -20.79
N ALA A 46 18.53 25.01 -20.12
CA ALA A 46 18.33 24.78 -18.70
C ALA A 46 18.71 26.02 -17.87
N ALA A 47 19.85 26.66 -18.18
CA ALA A 47 20.27 27.87 -17.50
C ALA A 47 19.28 29.04 -17.71
N SER A 48 18.81 29.24 -18.94
CA SER A 48 17.81 30.28 -19.25
C SER A 48 16.47 30.03 -18.56
N VAL A 49 16.02 28.77 -18.54
CA VAL A 49 14.81 28.35 -17.83
C VAL A 49 14.93 28.61 -16.33
N ALA A 50 16.09 28.30 -15.73
CA ALA A 50 16.35 28.54 -14.31
C ALA A 50 16.32 30.03 -13.94
N GLU A 51 16.91 30.90 -14.77
CA GLU A 51 16.84 32.35 -14.58
C GLU A 51 15.40 32.85 -14.55
N GLY A 52 14.53 32.32 -15.41
CA GLY A 52 13.12 32.66 -15.44
C GLY A 52 12.29 32.08 -14.28
N MET A 53 12.76 31.01 -13.61
CA MET A 53 12.11 30.45 -12.42
C MET A 53 12.50 31.18 -11.14
N GLY A 54 13.72 31.71 -11.08
CA GLY A 54 14.33 32.21 -9.85
C GLY A 54 15.04 31.11 -9.06
N PHE A 55 16.10 31.51 -8.36
CA PHE A 55 16.99 30.61 -7.63
C PHE A 55 16.64 30.54 -6.12
N PRO A 56 16.97 29.44 -5.42
CA PRO A 56 17.65 28.25 -5.93
C PRO A 56 16.72 27.27 -6.68
N VAL A 57 17.27 26.56 -7.66
CA VAL A 57 16.57 25.54 -8.45
C VAL A 57 17.14 24.14 -8.22
N VAL A 58 16.36 23.15 -8.62
CA VAL A 58 16.73 21.75 -8.75
C VAL A 58 16.78 21.40 -10.24
N LEU A 59 17.81 20.66 -10.64
CA LEU A 59 17.94 20.09 -11.97
C LEU A 59 17.99 18.56 -11.87
N LYS A 60 17.15 17.89 -12.65
CA LYS A 60 17.10 16.42 -12.76
C LYS A 60 17.31 15.98 -14.20
N GLY A 61 18.03 14.89 -14.43
CA GLY A 61 18.10 14.24 -15.73
C GLY A 61 16.75 13.61 -16.09
N LEU A 62 16.28 13.88 -17.31
CA LEU A 62 15.05 13.30 -17.87
C LEU A 62 15.42 12.25 -18.92
N GLY A 63 14.77 11.09 -18.84
CA GLY A 63 14.90 10.02 -19.82
C GLY A 63 14.01 8.83 -19.45
N ALA A 64 13.41 8.18 -20.44
CA ALA A 64 12.47 7.08 -20.22
C ALA A 64 13.12 5.85 -19.56
N LYS A 65 14.44 5.70 -19.72
CA LYS A 65 15.24 4.59 -19.15
C LYS A 65 15.96 4.97 -17.86
N LEU A 66 15.78 6.20 -17.38
CA LEU A 66 16.44 6.72 -16.18
C LEU A 66 15.53 6.53 -14.95
N THR A 67 15.31 5.29 -14.56
CA THR A 67 14.77 4.93 -13.25
C THR A 67 15.94 4.87 -12.23
N HIS A 68 15.80 5.45 -11.03
CA HIS A 68 16.87 5.63 -10.01
C HIS A 68 17.89 6.76 -10.24
N LYS A 69 17.39 8.00 -10.34
CA LYS A 69 18.17 9.22 -10.66
C LYS A 69 19.17 9.63 -9.59
N THR A 70 18.80 9.55 -8.31
CA THR A 70 19.63 10.03 -7.19
C THR A 70 20.92 9.23 -7.06
N GLU A 71 20.85 7.90 -7.15
CA GLU A 71 22.00 6.99 -7.03
C GLU A 71 23.01 7.15 -8.18
N ARG A 72 22.52 7.56 -9.36
CA ARG A 72 23.35 7.85 -10.53
C ARG A 72 23.87 9.29 -10.57
N GLY A 73 23.60 10.07 -9.53
CA GLY A 73 23.98 11.48 -9.48
C GLY A 73 23.32 12.30 -10.58
N LEU A 74 22.09 11.98 -10.97
CA LEU A 74 21.32 12.69 -12.00
C LEU A 74 20.42 13.79 -11.43
N VAL A 75 20.46 13.99 -10.11
CA VAL A 75 19.77 15.08 -9.42
C VAL A 75 20.82 16.04 -8.86
N ARG A 76 20.62 17.33 -9.09
CA ARG A 76 21.44 18.44 -8.61
C ARG A 76 20.54 19.44 -7.90
N LEU A 77 20.74 19.55 -6.59
CA LEU A 77 19.93 20.39 -5.71
C LEU A 77 20.65 21.72 -5.44
N ASN A 78 19.89 22.72 -5.01
CA ASN A 78 20.41 23.98 -4.49
C ASN A 78 21.33 24.73 -5.46
N LEU A 79 20.96 24.78 -6.74
CA LEU A 79 21.68 25.53 -7.77
C LEU A 79 21.27 26.99 -7.69
N LYS A 80 22.25 27.88 -7.48
CA LYS A 80 22.02 29.27 -7.06
C LYS A 80 22.13 30.29 -8.18
N ASP A 81 22.70 29.90 -9.31
CA ASP A 81 22.87 30.75 -10.47
C ASP A 81 22.92 29.92 -11.76
N ALA A 82 22.86 30.62 -12.90
CA ALA A 82 22.86 30.02 -14.22
C ALA A 82 24.15 29.24 -14.52
N ASP A 83 25.30 29.65 -13.98
CA ASP A 83 26.57 28.96 -14.22
C ASP A 83 26.64 27.63 -13.47
N GLU A 84 26.14 27.58 -12.23
CA GLU A 84 25.94 26.34 -11.49
C GLU A 84 25.00 25.39 -12.24
N VAL A 85 23.92 25.90 -12.84
CA VAL A 85 23.00 25.10 -13.66
C VAL A 85 23.69 24.53 -14.91
N ARG A 86 24.45 25.33 -15.66
CA ARG A 86 25.19 24.84 -16.84
C ARG A 86 26.17 23.73 -16.47
N ARG A 87 26.97 23.94 -15.41
CA ARG A 87 27.93 22.94 -14.93
C ARG A 87 27.23 21.66 -14.46
N ALA A 88 26.14 21.80 -13.71
CA ALA A 88 25.32 20.69 -13.26
C ALA A 88 24.74 19.88 -14.43
N ALA A 89 24.18 20.55 -15.44
CA ALA A 89 23.61 19.93 -16.64
C ALA A 89 24.66 19.14 -17.44
N GLN A 90 25.87 19.70 -17.60
CA GLN A 90 26.98 19.00 -18.27
C GLN A 90 27.42 17.75 -17.51
N GLN A 91 27.49 17.82 -16.17
CA GLN A 91 27.81 16.66 -15.34
C GLN A 91 26.72 15.59 -15.44
N VAL A 92 25.45 15.98 -15.39
CA VAL A 92 24.31 15.06 -15.54
C VAL A 92 24.34 14.37 -16.91
N ALA A 93 24.64 15.10 -17.98
CA ALA A 93 24.82 14.51 -19.31
C ALA A 93 25.97 13.52 -19.38
N ALA A 94 27.12 13.84 -18.77
CA ALA A 94 28.24 12.93 -18.71
C ALA A 94 27.90 11.63 -17.94
N SER A 95 27.10 11.74 -16.87
CA SER A 95 26.67 10.59 -16.07
C SER A 95 25.56 9.75 -16.73
N ALA A 96 24.59 10.38 -17.40
CA ALA A 96 23.47 9.70 -18.05
C ALA A 96 23.82 9.11 -19.42
N GLY A 97 24.80 9.67 -20.13
CA GLY A 97 25.21 9.19 -21.45
C GLY A 97 24.07 9.26 -22.47
N ALA A 98 23.92 8.20 -23.25
CA ALA A 98 22.93 8.12 -24.34
C ALA A 98 21.48 8.00 -23.87
N ASP A 99 21.24 7.76 -22.58
CA ASP A 99 19.90 7.64 -22.01
C ASP A 99 19.31 8.99 -21.56
N LEU A 100 20.07 10.10 -21.69
CA LEU A 100 19.57 11.44 -21.42
C LEU A 100 18.75 11.97 -22.59
N GLU A 101 17.49 12.31 -22.32
CA GLU A 101 16.59 12.92 -23.30
C GLU A 101 16.39 14.43 -23.04
N GLY A 102 16.71 14.89 -21.83
CA GLY A 102 16.68 16.31 -21.49
C GLY A 102 16.89 16.56 -20.00
N TYR A 103 16.55 17.75 -19.56
CA TYR A 103 16.64 18.20 -18.18
C TYR A 103 15.27 18.65 -17.68
N LEU A 104 14.95 18.28 -16.45
CA LEU A 104 13.77 18.71 -15.74
C LEU A 104 14.19 19.69 -14.64
N LEU A 105 13.65 20.90 -14.69
CA LEU A 105 13.97 21.98 -13.77
C LEU A 105 12.76 22.29 -12.90
N GLN A 106 13.01 22.47 -11.61
CA GLN A 106 12.00 22.74 -10.59
C GLN A 106 12.54 23.79 -9.59
N PRO A 107 11.68 24.62 -8.97
CA PRO A 107 12.09 25.44 -7.85
C PRO A 107 12.50 24.54 -6.68
N MET A 108 13.54 24.93 -5.93
CA MET A 108 13.90 24.21 -4.71
C MET A 108 12.93 24.59 -3.60
N LEU A 109 11.98 23.70 -3.31
CA LEU A 109 11.03 23.92 -2.23
C LEU A 109 11.73 23.87 -0.87
N ALA A 110 11.38 24.83 -0.01
CA ALA A 110 11.72 24.78 1.40
C ALA A 110 10.71 23.90 2.15
N GLY A 111 11.17 23.23 3.19
CA GLY A 111 10.33 22.40 4.05
C GLY A 111 11.17 21.30 4.69
N ARG A 112 10.93 21.01 5.97
CA ARG A 112 11.68 19.97 6.70
C ARG A 112 10.89 18.69 6.91
N ARG A 113 9.62 18.70 6.50
CA ARG A 113 8.66 17.62 6.72
C ARG A 113 8.30 17.03 5.37
N GLU A 114 8.59 15.75 5.24
CA GLU A 114 8.35 14.97 4.03
C GLU A 114 7.41 13.83 4.37
N PHE A 115 6.45 13.60 3.48
CA PHE A 115 5.52 12.48 3.51
C PHE A 115 5.63 11.71 2.20
N VAL A 116 5.11 10.50 2.17
CA VAL A 116 4.96 9.71 0.96
C VAL A 116 3.48 9.40 0.78
N ALA A 117 3.03 9.42 -0.47
CA ALA A 117 1.75 8.87 -0.85
C ALA A 117 1.95 7.97 -2.06
N GLY A 118 1.13 6.94 -2.19
CA GLY A 118 1.23 6.08 -3.33
C GLY A 118 -0.01 5.25 -3.58
N LEU A 119 0.03 4.56 -4.69
CA LEU A 119 -0.96 3.60 -5.15
C LEU A 119 -0.19 2.36 -5.61
N PHE A 120 -0.64 1.18 -5.23
CA PHE A 120 -0.17 -0.07 -5.84
C PHE A 120 -1.35 -1.04 -5.99
N CYS A 121 -1.25 -1.99 -6.92
CA CYS A 121 -2.28 -3.01 -7.10
C CYS A 121 -1.92 -4.29 -6.34
N ASP A 122 -2.61 -4.55 -5.23
CA ASP A 122 -2.51 -5.80 -4.49
C ASP A 122 -3.21 -6.94 -5.27
N PRO A 123 -2.61 -8.15 -5.35
CA PRO A 123 -3.20 -9.27 -6.10
C PRO A 123 -4.56 -9.79 -5.59
N GLN A 124 -4.90 -9.54 -4.33
CA GLN A 124 -6.16 -9.96 -3.72
C GLN A 124 -7.16 -8.81 -3.62
N PHE A 125 -6.68 -7.61 -3.28
CA PHE A 125 -7.55 -6.47 -2.98
C PHE A 125 -7.70 -5.46 -4.13
N GLY A 126 -6.88 -5.57 -5.18
CA GLY A 126 -6.85 -4.58 -6.25
C GLY A 126 -6.11 -3.30 -5.84
N PRO A 127 -6.50 -2.12 -6.33
CA PRO A 127 -5.76 -0.89 -6.05
C PRO A 127 -5.83 -0.52 -4.56
N VAL A 128 -4.68 -0.22 -3.97
CA VAL A 128 -4.49 0.16 -2.57
C VAL A 128 -3.76 1.49 -2.51
N VAL A 129 -4.35 2.46 -1.81
CA VAL A 129 -3.74 3.75 -1.53
C VAL A 129 -2.93 3.66 -0.25
N MET A 130 -1.72 4.22 -0.28
CA MET A 130 -0.81 4.33 0.85
C MET A 130 -0.57 5.81 1.19
N PHE A 131 -0.49 6.11 2.47
CA PHE A 131 0.01 7.39 2.99
C PHE A 131 0.93 7.14 4.17
N GLY A 132 2.05 7.86 4.26
CA GLY A 132 3.00 7.65 5.35
C GLY A 132 4.01 8.76 5.53
N LEU A 133 4.81 8.63 6.59
CA LEU A 133 5.95 9.51 6.82
C LEU A 133 7.03 9.26 5.77
N GLY A 134 7.56 10.33 5.18
CA GLY A 134 8.58 10.31 4.13
C GLY A 134 9.99 10.59 4.66
N GLY A 135 10.95 10.60 3.73
CA GLY A 135 12.36 10.89 4.02
C GLY A 135 13.16 9.67 4.54
N VAL A 136 14.31 9.94 5.16
CA VAL A 136 15.26 8.88 5.58
C VAL A 136 14.71 7.89 6.63
N PHE A 137 13.58 8.21 7.26
CA PHE A 137 13.00 7.41 8.32
C PHE A 137 11.81 6.54 7.88
N THR A 138 11.38 6.63 6.62
CA THR A 138 10.23 5.88 6.08
C THR A 138 10.35 4.38 6.38
N GLU A 139 11.48 3.77 6.02
CA GLU A 139 11.72 2.33 6.21
C GLU A 139 11.93 1.94 7.69
N ALA A 140 12.45 2.87 8.50
CA ALA A 140 12.84 2.58 9.88
C ALA A 140 11.67 2.69 10.87
N LEU A 141 10.66 3.50 10.56
CA LEU A 141 9.55 3.79 11.47
C LEU A 141 8.25 3.04 11.13
N ASP A 142 8.11 2.53 9.89
CA ASP A 142 6.93 1.80 9.41
C ASP A 142 5.62 2.52 9.76
N ASP A 143 5.62 3.85 9.61
CA ASP A 143 4.50 4.73 9.95
C ASP A 143 3.69 5.05 8.71
N VAL A 144 2.89 4.07 8.30
CA VAL A 144 2.09 4.06 7.08
C VAL A 144 0.64 3.67 7.37
N ALA A 145 -0.27 4.18 6.56
CA ALA A 145 -1.69 3.81 6.55
C ALA A 145 -2.07 3.36 5.14
N PHE A 146 -2.86 2.28 5.06
CA PHE A 146 -3.33 1.70 3.80
C PHE A 146 -4.85 1.68 3.74
N ARG A 147 -5.42 1.89 2.55
CA ARG A 147 -6.84 1.66 2.27
C ARG A 147 -7.01 1.07 0.87
N VAL A 148 -7.94 0.14 0.73
CA VAL A 148 -8.33 -0.40 -0.57
C VAL A 148 -9.20 0.65 -1.27
N ALA A 149 -8.90 0.94 -2.54
CA ALA A 149 -9.69 1.86 -3.35
C ALA A 149 -11.04 1.24 -3.77
N PRO A 150 -12.08 2.05 -4.02
CA PRO A 150 -12.11 3.50 -3.92
C PRO A 150 -12.19 3.99 -2.46
N ILE A 151 -11.54 5.11 -2.16
CA ILE A 151 -11.68 5.81 -0.87
C ILE A 151 -12.35 7.16 -1.03
N ASP A 152 -13.12 7.55 -0.02
CA ASP A 152 -13.69 8.89 0.10
C ASP A 152 -12.83 9.85 0.94
N GLU A 153 -13.26 11.11 1.06
CA GLU A 153 -12.56 12.13 1.85
C GLU A 153 -12.47 11.77 3.34
N LYS A 154 -13.46 11.06 3.88
CA LYS A 154 -13.49 10.66 5.28
C LYS A 154 -12.49 9.55 5.54
N GLU A 155 -12.38 8.57 4.65
CA GLU A 155 -11.36 7.52 4.71
C GLU A 155 -9.96 8.09 4.55
N ALA A 156 -9.75 9.00 3.58
CA ALA A 156 -8.47 9.70 3.39
C ALA A 156 -8.08 10.51 4.65
N SER A 157 -9.03 11.26 5.23
CA SER A 157 -8.84 11.96 6.50
C SER A 157 -8.49 10.98 7.63
N GLY A 158 -9.16 9.83 7.68
CA GLY A 158 -8.87 8.76 8.65
C GLY A 158 -7.45 8.21 8.51
N MET A 159 -6.94 8.02 7.28
CA MET A 159 -5.56 7.59 7.04
C MET A 159 -4.54 8.59 7.59
N ILE A 160 -4.79 9.89 7.39
CA ILE A 160 -3.94 10.97 7.91
C ILE A 160 -3.89 10.95 9.44
N ASP A 161 -5.03 10.69 10.10
CA ASP A 161 -5.13 10.65 11.56
C ASP A 161 -4.58 9.37 12.18
N GLU A 162 -4.44 8.30 11.40
CA GLU A 162 -3.92 6.99 11.83
C GLU A 162 -2.39 7.02 12.03
N LEU A 163 -1.68 7.91 11.33
CA LEU A 163 -0.23 8.04 11.46
C LEU A 163 0.18 8.34 12.90
N ARG A 164 1.16 7.60 13.41
CA ARG A 164 1.79 7.85 14.72
C ARG A 164 2.47 9.21 14.73
N SER A 165 3.06 9.60 13.59
CA SER A 165 3.74 10.87 13.36
C SER A 165 2.80 12.01 12.97
N ARG A 166 1.47 11.85 13.02
CA ARG A 166 0.47 12.89 12.65
C ARG A 166 0.70 14.26 13.27
N LYS A 167 1.41 14.33 14.42
CA LYS A 167 1.82 15.61 15.03
C LYS A 167 2.71 16.48 14.12
N LEU A 168 3.45 15.85 13.19
CA LEU A 168 4.26 16.56 12.19
C LEU A 168 3.41 17.30 11.15
N LEU A 169 2.15 16.89 10.97
CA LEU A 169 1.20 17.59 10.10
C LEU A 169 0.61 18.84 10.75
N GLY A 170 0.74 18.99 12.07
CA GLY A 170 0.42 20.25 12.76
C GLY A 170 1.52 21.30 12.60
N PRO A 171 1.37 22.48 13.21
CA PRO A 171 2.44 23.48 13.25
C PRO A 171 3.68 22.91 13.94
N PHE A 172 4.85 23.10 13.33
CA PHE A 172 6.09 22.49 13.81
C PHE A 172 7.29 23.40 13.59
N ARG A 173 7.99 23.75 14.68
CA ARG A 173 9.25 24.54 14.67
C ARG A 173 9.20 25.80 13.77
N GLY A 174 8.09 26.54 13.81
CA GLY A 174 7.92 27.79 13.07
C GLY A 174 7.39 27.62 11.64
N GLU A 175 7.12 26.39 11.20
CA GLU A 175 6.37 26.11 9.99
C GLU A 175 4.88 25.88 10.31
N GLU A 176 4.01 26.32 9.41
CA GLU A 176 2.55 26.16 9.53
C GLU A 176 2.10 24.70 9.43
N ALA A 177 0.85 24.45 9.83
CA ALA A 177 0.23 23.14 9.68
C ALA A 177 0.14 22.75 8.20
N ALA A 178 0.34 21.46 7.90
CA ALA A 178 0.15 20.94 6.55
C ALA A 178 -1.29 21.18 6.09
N ALA A 179 -1.44 21.68 4.86
CA ALA A 179 -2.72 21.93 4.22
C ALA A 179 -3.45 20.61 4.00
N ARG A 180 -4.24 20.21 5.01
CA ARG A 180 -4.89 18.90 5.08
C ARG A 180 -5.75 18.60 3.86
N ASP A 181 -6.46 19.60 3.34
CA ASP A 181 -7.32 19.44 2.16
C ASP A 181 -6.52 19.02 0.93
N ARG A 182 -5.26 19.46 0.79
CA ARG A 182 -4.38 19.04 -0.31
C ARG A 182 -3.93 17.58 -0.17
N LEU A 183 -3.73 17.10 1.06
CA LEU A 183 -3.44 15.69 1.32
C LEU A 183 -4.66 14.82 1.00
N VAL A 184 -5.84 15.20 1.46
CA VAL A 184 -7.09 14.50 1.15
C VAL A 184 -7.33 14.47 -0.36
N LEU A 185 -7.12 15.58 -1.06
CA LEU A 185 -7.25 15.65 -2.51
C LEU A 185 -6.24 14.75 -3.22
N ALA A 186 -4.98 14.69 -2.75
CA ALA A 186 -3.97 13.82 -3.32
C ALA A 186 -4.33 12.33 -3.15
N LEU A 187 -4.77 11.92 -1.95
CA LEU A 187 -5.11 10.53 -1.66
C LEU A 187 -6.36 10.06 -2.41
N THR A 188 -7.40 10.88 -2.44
CA THR A 188 -8.61 10.59 -3.25
C THR A 188 -8.30 10.65 -4.75
N GLY A 189 -7.37 11.51 -5.19
CA GLY A 189 -6.86 11.55 -6.56
C GLY A 189 -6.14 10.27 -6.96
N LEU A 190 -5.22 9.77 -6.13
CA LEU A 190 -4.56 8.47 -6.32
C LEU A 190 -5.57 7.32 -6.33
N SER A 191 -6.58 7.37 -5.47
CA SER A 191 -7.67 6.40 -5.49
C SER A 191 -8.41 6.39 -6.82
N ARG A 192 -8.79 7.56 -7.35
CA ARG A 192 -9.46 7.67 -8.66
C ARG A 192 -8.56 7.18 -9.79
N LEU A 193 -7.28 7.55 -9.77
CA LEU A 193 -6.27 7.09 -10.74
C LEU A 193 -6.26 5.56 -10.82
N GLY A 194 -6.21 4.89 -9.67
CA GLY A 194 -6.24 3.43 -9.58
C GLY A 194 -7.55 2.80 -10.02
N MET A 195 -8.68 3.50 -9.92
CA MET A 195 -9.96 2.97 -10.39
C MET A 195 -10.18 3.19 -11.89
N GLU A 196 -9.72 4.32 -12.42
CA GLU A 196 -10.02 4.75 -13.79
C GLU A 196 -8.99 4.25 -14.82
N LEU A 197 -7.71 4.11 -14.44
CA LEU A 197 -6.64 3.72 -15.38
C LEU A 197 -6.09 2.31 -15.08
N PRO A 198 -6.66 1.25 -15.69
CA PRO A 198 -6.28 -0.14 -15.42
C PRO A 198 -4.81 -0.46 -15.71
N ASP A 199 -4.19 0.29 -16.62
CA ASP A 199 -2.78 0.11 -16.99
C ASP A 199 -1.81 0.62 -15.92
N VAL A 200 -2.26 1.45 -14.97
CA VAL A 200 -1.46 1.91 -13.84
C VAL A 200 -1.45 0.82 -12.78
N THR A 201 -0.28 0.22 -12.53
CA THR A 201 -0.07 -0.79 -11.50
C THR A 201 0.52 -0.19 -10.23
N GLU A 202 1.27 0.89 -10.35
CA GLU A 202 1.88 1.62 -9.25
C GLU A 202 1.95 3.12 -9.56
N ALA A 203 1.74 3.95 -8.55
CA ALA A 203 2.08 5.36 -8.57
C ALA A 203 2.77 5.72 -7.25
N ASP A 204 4.02 6.12 -7.30
CA ASP A 204 4.78 6.58 -6.14
C ASP A 204 4.89 8.10 -6.18
N VAL A 205 4.56 8.76 -5.07
CA VAL A 205 4.65 10.21 -4.89
C VAL A 205 5.54 10.46 -3.68
N ASN A 206 6.83 10.63 -3.95
CA ASN A 206 7.85 10.63 -2.93
C ASN A 206 9.01 11.60 -3.27
N PRO A 207 9.18 12.72 -2.56
CA PRO A 207 8.41 13.16 -1.39
C PRO A 207 7.23 14.10 -1.72
N LEU A 208 6.24 14.10 -0.83
CA LEU A 208 5.32 15.20 -0.56
C LEU A 208 5.93 16.12 0.50
N ILE A 209 6.39 17.30 0.09
CA ILE A 209 7.00 18.30 0.97
C ILE A 209 5.93 19.20 1.57
N VAL A 210 5.98 19.43 2.88
CA VAL A 210 5.22 20.49 3.56
C VAL A 210 6.09 21.74 3.66
N GLY A 211 5.67 22.79 2.94
CA GLY A 211 6.34 24.08 2.95
C GLY A 211 6.16 24.84 4.28
N PRO A 212 6.96 25.89 4.52
CA PRO A 212 6.82 26.73 5.72
C PRO A 212 5.43 27.37 5.87
N ASP A 213 4.74 27.62 4.74
CA ASP A 213 3.38 28.15 4.67
C ASP A 213 2.29 27.06 4.77
N GLY A 214 2.69 25.81 5.02
CA GLY A 214 1.78 24.67 5.13
C GLY A 214 1.39 24.05 3.80
N ARG A 215 1.77 24.63 2.64
CA ARG A 215 1.44 24.03 1.34
C ARG A 215 2.10 22.67 1.20
N VAL A 216 1.32 21.70 0.74
CA VAL A 216 1.79 20.35 0.43
C VAL A 216 2.00 20.23 -1.07
N THR A 217 3.19 19.80 -1.47
CA THR A 217 3.59 19.69 -2.87
C THR A 217 4.44 18.43 -3.12
N ALA A 218 4.06 17.62 -4.11
CA ALA A 218 4.87 16.53 -4.63
C ALA A 218 6.00 17.08 -5.49
N VAL A 219 7.23 16.68 -5.22
CA VAL A 219 8.41 17.14 -5.99
C VAL A 219 9.02 16.04 -6.85
N ASP A 220 8.58 14.80 -6.69
CA ASP A 220 8.98 13.68 -7.52
C ASP A 220 7.86 12.65 -7.53
N ALA A 221 7.70 11.99 -8.66
CA ALA A 221 6.71 10.94 -8.83
C ALA A 221 7.06 9.98 -9.96
N LEU A 222 6.62 8.75 -9.81
CA LEU A 222 6.78 7.68 -10.77
C LEU A 222 5.47 6.91 -10.93
N ILE A 223 4.98 6.80 -12.17
CA ILE A 223 3.89 5.90 -12.51
C ILE A 223 4.45 4.71 -13.28
N VAL A 224 4.21 3.51 -12.74
CA VAL A 224 4.55 2.23 -13.37
C VAL A 224 3.33 1.69 -14.10
N LEU A 225 3.59 1.20 -15.30
CA LEU A 225 2.58 0.65 -16.20
C LEU A 225 2.74 -0.87 -16.27
N GLY A 226 1.62 -1.57 -16.34
CA GLY A 226 1.64 -3.01 -16.51
C GLY A 226 0.25 -3.62 -16.50
N ASP A 227 0.22 -4.95 -16.58
CA ASP A 227 -0.99 -5.71 -16.39
C ASP A 227 -1.27 -5.85 -14.89
N ARG A 228 -2.49 -5.53 -14.47
CA ARG A 228 -2.91 -5.81 -13.10
C ARG A 228 -2.93 -7.31 -12.86
N PRO A 229 -2.55 -7.78 -11.65
CA PRO A 229 -2.84 -9.15 -11.28
C PRO A 229 -4.34 -9.40 -11.48
N SER A 230 -4.71 -10.46 -12.21
CA SER A 230 -6.12 -10.84 -12.25
C SER A 230 -6.54 -11.16 -10.83
N ALA A 231 -7.65 -10.57 -10.36
CA ALA A 231 -8.24 -10.99 -9.11
C ALA A 231 -8.36 -12.52 -9.14
N LYS A 232 -7.70 -13.20 -8.20
CA LYS A 232 -7.83 -14.67 -8.09
C LYS A 232 -9.31 -14.98 -8.03
N ASP A 233 -9.74 -16.07 -8.67
CA ASP A 233 -11.12 -16.52 -8.67
C ASP A 233 -11.68 -16.42 -7.25
N VAL A 234 -12.58 -15.46 -7.04
CA VAL A 234 -13.29 -15.36 -5.77
C VAL A 234 -14.08 -16.65 -5.68
N PRO A 235 -13.87 -17.49 -4.64
CA PRO A 235 -14.63 -18.71 -4.51
C PRO A 235 -16.12 -18.34 -4.59
N PRO A 236 -16.95 -19.17 -5.23
CA PRO A 236 -18.35 -18.83 -5.46
C PRO A 236 -19.00 -18.43 -4.13
N PRO A 237 -19.89 -17.43 -4.14
CA PRO A 237 -20.51 -16.93 -2.92
C PRO A 237 -21.09 -18.10 -2.13
N ILE A 238 -20.63 -18.25 -0.89
CA ILE A 238 -21.12 -19.27 0.02
C ILE A 238 -22.47 -18.78 0.53
N ASP A 239 -23.53 -19.58 0.35
CA ASP A 239 -24.85 -19.27 0.91
C ASP A 239 -24.68 -18.95 2.41
N PRO A 240 -25.15 -17.79 2.92
CA PRO A 240 -25.09 -17.49 4.35
C PRO A 240 -25.67 -18.60 5.24
N ARG A 241 -26.64 -19.38 4.73
CA ARG A 241 -27.18 -20.58 5.39
C ARG A 241 -26.15 -21.70 5.52
N ALA A 242 -25.20 -21.82 4.60
CA ALA A 242 -24.13 -22.80 4.65
C ALA A 242 -23.10 -22.49 5.76
N ILE A 243 -22.95 -21.24 6.18
CA ILE A 243 -22.13 -20.86 7.34
C ILE A 243 -22.93 -20.67 8.64
N ALA A 244 -24.27 -20.77 8.60
CA ALA A 244 -25.11 -20.57 9.78
C ALA A 244 -24.73 -21.49 10.95
N LYS A 245 -24.29 -22.72 10.66
CA LYS A 245 -23.82 -23.70 11.66
C LYS A 245 -22.56 -23.25 12.41
N LEU A 246 -21.76 -22.34 11.84
CA LEU A 246 -20.59 -21.75 12.53
C LEU A 246 -21.03 -20.86 13.70
N PHE A 247 -22.14 -20.14 13.53
CA PHE A 247 -22.66 -19.18 14.51
C PHE A 247 -23.70 -19.80 15.45
N TYR A 248 -24.51 -20.73 14.95
CA TYR A 248 -25.58 -21.39 15.69
C TYR A 248 -25.47 -22.93 15.64
N PRO A 249 -24.34 -23.52 16.10
CA PRO A 249 -24.17 -24.97 16.09
C PRO A 249 -25.13 -25.65 17.06
N ARG A 250 -25.74 -26.77 16.67
CA ARG A 250 -26.50 -27.62 17.62
C ARG A 250 -25.61 -28.67 18.28
N SER A 251 -24.45 -28.96 17.71
CA SER A 251 -23.44 -29.87 18.25
C SER A 251 -22.03 -29.39 17.88
N ILE A 252 -21.05 -29.67 18.75
CA ILE A 252 -19.66 -29.23 18.55
C ILE A 252 -18.70 -30.40 18.81
N ALA A 253 -17.78 -30.62 17.88
CA ALA A 253 -16.66 -31.55 18.05
C ALA A 253 -15.35 -30.79 18.34
N PHE A 254 -14.60 -31.22 19.34
CA PHE A 254 -13.29 -30.67 19.70
C PHE A 254 -12.19 -31.69 19.36
N VAL A 255 -11.47 -31.47 18.26
CA VAL A 255 -10.37 -32.32 17.82
C VAL A 255 -9.05 -31.83 18.39
N GLY A 256 -8.33 -32.71 19.08
CA GLY A 256 -7.18 -32.31 19.90
C GLY A 256 -7.57 -31.95 21.34
N ALA A 257 -8.74 -32.42 21.79
CA ALA A 257 -9.19 -32.26 23.16
C ALA A 257 -8.13 -32.78 24.15
N SER A 258 -7.91 -32.09 25.26
CA SER A 258 -6.88 -32.48 26.24
C SER A 258 -7.42 -32.41 27.67
N GLY A 259 -7.00 -33.34 28.53
CA GLY A 259 -7.23 -33.28 29.97
C GLY A 259 -6.22 -32.43 30.74
N THR A 260 -5.18 -31.91 30.07
CA THR A 260 -4.15 -31.10 30.71
C THR A 260 -4.59 -29.63 30.81
N LEU A 261 -4.65 -29.12 32.04
CA LEU A 261 -4.92 -27.71 32.33
C LEU A 261 -3.98 -26.78 31.54
N GLY A 262 -4.52 -25.67 31.03
CA GLY A 262 -3.77 -24.65 30.29
C GLY A 262 -3.58 -24.91 28.79
N LYS A 263 -3.73 -26.15 28.30
CA LYS A 263 -3.67 -26.42 26.85
C LYS A 263 -4.90 -25.88 26.13
N TRP A 264 -4.73 -25.44 24.88
CA TRP A 264 -5.82 -24.98 24.02
C TRP A 264 -6.98 -25.99 23.95
N GLY A 265 -6.66 -27.26 23.70
CA GLY A 265 -7.65 -28.34 23.66
C GLY A 265 -8.34 -28.66 24.99
N TYR A 266 -7.87 -28.12 26.12
CA TYR A 266 -8.60 -28.13 27.39
C TYR A 266 -9.47 -26.87 27.51
N ARG A 267 -8.87 -25.69 27.27
CA ARG A 267 -9.52 -24.39 27.48
C ARG A 267 -10.76 -24.20 26.60
N LEU A 268 -10.69 -24.56 25.32
CA LEU A 268 -11.77 -24.24 24.38
C LEU A 268 -13.08 -24.95 24.71
N PHE A 269 -13.08 -26.26 24.96
CA PHE A 269 -14.32 -26.96 25.30
C PHE A 269 -14.82 -26.56 26.70
N CYS A 270 -13.92 -26.34 27.66
CA CYS A 270 -14.30 -25.85 28.99
C CYS A 270 -14.98 -24.48 28.93
N ASN A 271 -14.49 -23.57 28.08
CA ASN A 271 -15.12 -22.27 27.86
C ASN A 271 -16.54 -22.41 27.29
N VAL A 272 -16.74 -23.32 26.33
CA VAL A 272 -18.06 -23.58 25.74
C VAL A 272 -19.02 -24.21 26.76
N VAL A 273 -18.52 -25.10 27.62
CA VAL A 273 -19.30 -25.66 28.74
C VAL A 273 -19.67 -24.57 29.76
N ALA A 274 -18.70 -23.74 30.15
CA ALA A 274 -18.91 -22.63 31.10
C ALA A 274 -19.87 -21.57 30.53
N GLY A 275 -19.86 -21.37 29.22
CA GLY A 275 -20.79 -20.51 28.49
C GLY A 275 -22.22 -21.06 28.36
N GLY A 276 -22.50 -22.25 28.91
CA GLY A 276 -23.85 -22.81 28.97
C GLY A 276 -24.35 -23.46 27.68
N PHE A 277 -23.44 -23.88 26.78
CA PHE A 277 -23.84 -24.58 25.57
C PHE A 277 -24.61 -25.88 25.90
N ALA A 278 -25.86 -25.97 25.44
CA ALA A 278 -26.76 -27.08 25.77
C ALA A 278 -26.70 -28.27 24.78
N GLY A 279 -26.04 -28.09 23.64
CA GLY A 279 -25.93 -29.13 22.61
C GLY A 279 -24.89 -30.21 22.92
N PRO A 280 -24.85 -31.31 22.15
CA PRO A 280 -23.83 -32.35 22.29
C PRO A 280 -22.42 -31.81 22.07
N LEU A 281 -21.51 -32.21 22.96
CA LEU A 281 -20.09 -31.92 22.88
C LEU A 281 -19.30 -33.21 22.72
N TYR A 282 -18.62 -33.34 21.59
CA TYR A 282 -17.81 -34.52 21.27
C TYR A 282 -16.33 -34.18 21.44
N LEU A 283 -15.62 -34.88 22.31
CA LEU A 283 -14.18 -34.70 22.51
C LEU A 283 -13.44 -35.76 21.70
N VAL A 284 -12.49 -35.35 20.86
CA VAL A 284 -11.66 -36.28 20.07
C VAL A 284 -10.21 -36.17 20.53
N ASN A 285 -9.69 -37.28 21.05
CA ASN A 285 -8.31 -37.44 21.47
C ASN A 285 -7.84 -38.86 21.12
N PRO A 286 -6.72 -39.06 20.42
CA PRO A 286 -6.22 -40.39 20.04
C PRO A 286 -6.05 -41.38 21.21
N LYS A 287 -5.82 -40.89 22.44
CA LYS A 287 -5.72 -41.72 23.64
C LYS A 287 -7.08 -42.25 24.13
N GLY A 288 -8.18 -41.64 23.71
CA GLY A 288 -9.53 -41.92 24.19
C GLY A 288 -9.70 -41.66 25.69
N GLY A 289 -10.68 -42.33 26.30
CA GLY A 289 -10.93 -42.30 27.74
C GLY A 289 -11.90 -41.20 28.17
N ARG A 290 -11.65 -40.56 29.32
CA ARG A 290 -12.47 -39.45 29.83
C ARG A 290 -11.64 -38.19 30.02
N ILE A 291 -12.15 -37.07 29.55
CA ILE A 291 -11.58 -35.72 29.71
C ILE A 291 -12.63 -34.86 30.41
N ALA A 292 -12.28 -34.30 31.58
CA ALA A 292 -13.20 -33.51 32.41
C ALA A 292 -14.58 -34.20 32.62
N GLY A 293 -14.55 -35.51 32.90
CA GLY A 293 -15.77 -36.30 33.13
C GLY A 293 -16.56 -36.68 31.86
N ARG A 294 -16.15 -36.24 30.67
CA ARG A 294 -16.83 -36.54 29.39
C ARG A 294 -16.06 -37.59 28.59
N GLN A 295 -16.78 -38.39 27.80
CA GLN A 295 -16.18 -39.38 26.90
C GLN A 295 -15.31 -38.68 25.85
N ALA A 296 -14.09 -39.18 25.65
CA ALA A 296 -13.22 -38.81 24.54
C ALA A 296 -13.13 -39.98 23.54
N PHE A 297 -13.49 -39.70 22.29
CA PHE A 297 -13.41 -40.63 21.17
C PHE A 297 -12.01 -40.63 20.57
N LYS A 298 -11.55 -41.77 20.04
CA LYS A 298 -10.19 -41.88 19.48
C LYS A 298 -10.08 -41.20 18.12
N SER A 299 -11.18 -41.08 17.39
CA SER A 299 -11.25 -40.48 16.04
C SER A 299 -12.58 -39.75 15.83
N VAL A 300 -12.67 -38.98 14.74
CA VAL A 300 -13.92 -38.33 14.32
C VAL A 300 -14.96 -39.38 13.90
N ALA A 301 -14.52 -40.48 13.28
CA ALA A 301 -15.40 -41.57 12.85
C ALA A 301 -16.19 -42.21 14.01
N GLU A 302 -15.62 -42.26 15.20
CA GLU A 302 -16.27 -42.81 16.40
C GLU A 302 -17.35 -41.90 17.01
N ILE A 303 -17.51 -40.66 16.53
CA ILE A 303 -18.54 -39.74 17.04
C ILE A 303 -19.93 -40.32 16.72
N PRO A 304 -20.83 -40.45 17.72
CA PRO A 304 -22.11 -41.17 17.55
C PRO A 304 -23.22 -40.35 16.88
N GLY A 305 -23.03 -39.05 16.70
CA GLY A 305 -24.06 -38.14 16.20
C GLY A 305 -23.53 -37.09 15.24
N PRO A 306 -24.41 -36.21 14.74
CA PRO A 306 -24.04 -35.22 13.75
C PRO A 306 -23.14 -34.14 14.34
N VAL A 307 -22.28 -33.55 13.52
CA VAL A 307 -21.39 -32.45 13.93
C VAL A 307 -21.71 -31.19 13.13
N ASP A 308 -22.27 -30.18 13.78
CA ASP A 308 -22.53 -28.88 13.12
C ASP A 308 -21.26 -28.01 13.06
N LEU A 309 -20.39 -28.06 14.08
CA LEU A 309 -19.14 -27.30 14.13
C LEU A 309 -17.98 -28.15 14.67
N ALA A 310 -16.84 -28.13 13.98
CA ALA A 310 -15.59 -28.73 14.45
C ALA A 310 -14.58 -27.66 14.85
N VAL A 311 -14.06 -27.74 16.07
CA VAL A 311 -12.97 -26.91 16.59
C VAL A 311 -11.71 -27.76 16.63
N VAL A 312 -10.68 -27.37 15.89
CA VAL A 312 -9.50 -28.20 15.63
C VAL A 312 -8.24 -27.56 16.23
N THR A 313 -7.61 -28.25 17.18
CA THR A 313 -6.36 -27.81 17.84
C THR A 313 -5.27 -28.86 17.72
N ILE A 314 -4.98 -29.28 16.49
CA ILE A 314 -3.90 -30.22 16.14
C ILE A 314 -2.92 -29.55 15.15
N PRO A 315 -1.71 -30.10 14.93
CA PRO A 315 -0.76 -29.55 13.96
C PRO A 315 -1.36 -29.42 12.55
N ALA A 316 -1.05 -28.31 11.87
CA ALA A 316 -1.61 -27.94 10.56
C ALA A 316 -1.56 -29.07 9.49
N PRO A 317 -0.49 -29.88 9.36
CA PRO A 317 -0.45 -30.96 8.37
C PRO A 317 -1.54 -32.02 8.53
N LYS A 318 -2.08 -32.19 9.75
CA LYS A 318 -3.10 -33.20 10.04
C LYS A 318 -4.54 -32.71 9.87
N VAL A 319 -4.74 -31.41 9.62
CA VAL A 319 -6.09 -30.82 9.57
C VAL A 319 -6.85 -31.27 8.33
N LEU A 320 -6.18 -31.36 7.18
CA LEU A 320 -6.82 -31.76 5.92
C LEU A 320 -7.37 -33.19 5.95
N GLU A 321 -6.74 -34.09 6.72
CA GLU A 321 -7.18 -35.47 6.91
C GLU A 321 -8.52 -35.58 7.66
N LEU A 322 -8.95 -34.52 8.35
CA LEU A 322 -10.23 -34.50 9.06
C LEU A 322 -11.41 -34.18 8.14
N ILE A 323 -11.17 -33.52 7.00
CA ILE A 323 -12.24 -33.07 6.10
C ILE A 323 -13.11 -34.24 5.62
N PRO A 324 -12.55 -35.37 5.11
CA PRO A 324 -13.36 -36.52 4.72
C PRO A 324 -14.14 -37.12 5.89
N GLN A 325 -13.53 -37.20 7.08
CA GLN A 325 -14.16 -37.78 8.27
C GLN A 325 -15.37 -36.95 8.76
N PHE A 326 -15.29 -35.62 8.67
CA PHE A 326 -16.42 -34.75 9.00
C PHE A 326 -17.49 -34.69 7.92
N LYS A 327 -17.20 -35.05 6.66
CA LYS A 327 -18.25 -35.20 5.64
C LYS A 327 -19.21 -36.35 5.94
N GLU A 328 -18.76 -37.33 6.74
CA GLU A 328 -19.56 -38.49 7.17
C GLU A 328 -20.35 -38.24 8.46
N LYS A 329 -20.25 -37.04 9.06
CA LYS A 329 -20.91 -36.62 10.31
C LYS A 329 -21.79 -35.40 10.09
#